data_AF-A0AAW9N230-F1
#
_entry.id   AF-A0AAW9N230-F1
#
_cell.length_a   1.000
_cell.length_b   1.000
_cell.length_c   1.000
_cell.angle_alpha   90.00
_cell.angle_beta   90.00
_cell.angle_gamma   90.00
#
_symmetry.space_group_name_H-M   'P 1'
#
loop_
_entity.id
_entity.type
_entity.pdbx_description
1 polymer ?
#
loop_
_entity_poly.entity_id
_entity_poly.type
_entity_poly.pdbx_seq_one_letter_code
_entity_poly.pdbx_strand_id
1 'polypeptide(L)'
;MDFYSLLEKTTRLQITILDTIYHSNKIWSIEQLAEFTACDKRSVQNYCEQVRTLSISDQFRKEGRNYLFLGTNSDFQELILSILKRSPIFHLLKNLCLDSKVTIAEFSEDNNISESILRRHITRINQILKNINCRSKQKKARCISKEVRCKFVI
;
A
#
# COMPACT_ATOMS: atom_id res chain seq x y z
N MET A 1 1.99 14.43 -0.42
CA MET A 1 2.90 13.29 -0.66
C MET A 1 2.07 12.04 -0.49
N ASP A 2 2.12 11.16 -1.46
CA ASP A 2 1.28 9.98 -1.53
C ASP A 2 1.85 8.85 -0.66
N PHE A 3 1.07 8.37 0.31
CA PHE A 3 1.43 7.24 1.17
C PHE A 3 1.78 6.00 0.34
N TYR A 4 1.09 5.81 -0.79
CA TYR A 4 1.33 4.67 -1.66
C TYR A 4 2.74 4.67 -2.23
N SER A 5 3.41 5.82 -2.36
CA SER A 5 4.81 5.90 -2.83
C SER A 5 5.82 5.12 -1.98
N LEU A 6 5.49 4.86 -0.71
CA LEU A 6 6.31 4.06 0.19
C LEU A 6 6.22 2.57 -0.10
N LEU A 7 5.12 2.09 -0.65
CA LEU A 7 4.86 0.67 -0.87
C LEU A 7 5.68 0.10 -2.02
N GLU A 8 5.80 -1.22 -2.08
CA GLU A 8 6.43 -1.93 -3.18
C GLU A 8 5.71 -1.64 -4.49
N LYS A 9 6.45 -1.66 -5.62
CA LYS A 9 5.86 -1.40 -6.95
C LYS A 9 4.65 -2.30 -7.24
N THR A 10 4.71 -3.56 -6.81
CA THR A 10 3.64 -4.55 -6.95
C THR A 10 2.37 -4.12 -6.20
N THR A 11 2.49 -3.83 -4.91
CA THR A 11 1.40 -3.36 -4.04
C THR A 11 0.78 -2.07 -4.59
N ARG A 12 1.63 -1.12 -5.03
CA ARG A 12 1.16 0.13 -5.65
C ARG A 12 0.33 -0.14 -6.89
N LEU A 13 0.81 -0.98 -7.80
CA LEU A 13 0.10 -1.29 -9.05
C LEU A 13 -1.23 -1.98 -8.79
N GLN A 14 -1.29 -2.92 -7.84
CA GLN A 14 -2.55 -3.55 -7.44
C GLN A 14 -3.56 -2.54 -6.92
N ILE A 15 -3.13 -1.64 -6.03
CA ILE A 15 -3.97 -0.56 -5.50
C ILE A 15 -4.42 0.37 -6.61
N THR A 16 -3.51 0.82 -7.48
CA THR A 16 -3.83 1.70 -8.62
C THR A 16 -4.85 1.07 -9.56
N ILE A 17 -4.70 -0.22 -9.90
CA ILE A 17 -5.67 -0.94 -10.75
C ILE A 17 -7.04 -0.96 -10.09
N LEU A 18 -7.10 -1.36 -8.82
CA LEU A 18 -8.35 -1.44 -8.06
C LEU A 18 -9.03 -0.07 -7.94
N ASP A 19 -8.25 0.96 -7.57
CA ASP A 19 -8.69 2.34 -7.41
C ASP A 19 -9.25 2.91 -8.72
N THR A 20 -8.59 2.63 -9.83
CA THR A 20 -9.01 3.07 -11.16
C THR A 20 -10.34 2.42 -11.57
N ILE A 21 -10.45 1.11 -11.40
CA ILE A 21 -11.67 0.38 -11.75
C ILE A 21 -12.83 0.84 -10.86
N TYR A 22 -12.62 0.95 -9.55
CA TYR A 22 -13.62 1.42 -8.59
C TYR A 22 -14.15 2.83 -8.92
N HIS A 23 -13.26 3.82 -9.05
CA HIS A 23 -13.69 5.21 -9.27
C HIS A 23 -14.26 5.46 -10.65
N SER A 24 -13.86 4.66 -11.65
CA SER A 24 -14.38 4.82 -13.00
C SER A 24 -15.84 4.38 -13.17
N ASN A 25 -16.35 3.51 -12.28
CA ASN A 25 -17.62 2.80 -12.42
C ASN A 25 -17.83 2.20 -13.83
N LYS A 26 -16.73 1.76 -14.47
CA LYS A 26 -16.72 1.21 -15.82
C LYS A 26 -16.00 -0.13 -15.87
N ILE A 27 -16.28 -0.86 -16.92
CA ILE A 27 -15.57 -2.09 -17.28
C ILE A 27 -14.26 -1.71 -17.96
N TRP A 28 -13.14 -2.30 -17.51
CA TRP A 28 -11.81 -2.06 -18.05
C TRP A 28 -11.23 -3.30 -18.71
N SER A 29 -10.71 -3.18 -19.93
CA SER A 29 -9.96 -4.25 -20.56
C SER A 29 -8.51 -4.30 -20.09
N ILE A 30 -7.87 -5.47 -20.24
CA ILE A 30 -6.42 -5.62 -19.97
C ILE A 30 -5.60 -4.64 -20.84
N GLU A 31 -6.02 -4.39 -22.08
CA GLU A 31 -5.41 -3.40 -22.96
C GLU A 31 -5.40 -2.00 -22.34
N GLN A 32 -6.56 -1.54 -21.88
CA GLN A 32 -6.71 -0.20 -21.28
C GLN A 32 -5.91 -0.07 -19.99
N LEU A 33 -5.94 -1.11 -19.14
CA LEU A 33 -5.17 -1.12 -17.89
C LEU A 33 -3.66 -1.16 -18.16
N ALA A 34 -3.21 -1.89 -19.18
CA ALA A 34 -1.80 -1.95 -19.58
C ALA A 34 -1.28 -0.59 -20.07
N GLU A 35 -2.06 0.09 -20.91
CA GLU A 35 -1.74 1.44 -21.36
C GLU A 35 -1.73 2.44 -20.18
N PHE A 36 -2.76 2.38 -19.32
CA PHE A 36 -2.88 3.28 -18.17
C PHE A 36 -1.74 3.11 -17.16
N THR A 37 -1.36 1.87 -16.85
CA THR A 37 -0.31 1.54 -15.88
C THR A 37 1.11 1.53 -16.47
N ALA A 38 1.25 1.74 -17.78
CA ALA A 38 2.51 1.57 -18.52
C ALA A 38 3.20 0.22 -18.22
N CYS A 39 2.40 -0.85 -18.12
CA CYS A 39 2.87 -2.22 -17.85
C CYS A 39 2.49 -3.14 -19.02
N ASP A 40 3.18 -4.26 -19.16
CA ASP A 40 2.78 -5.26 -20.15
C ASP A 40 1.48 -5.97 -19.73
N LYS A 41 0.74 -6.46 -20.73
CA LYS A 41 -0.57 -7.10 -20.53
C LYS A 41 -0.51 -8.32 -19.59
N ARG A 42 0.58 -9.08 -19.61
CA ARG A 42 0.74 -10.28 -18.77
C ARG A 42 0.92 -9.87 -17.30
N SER A 43 1.73 -8.85 -17.04
CA SER A 43 1.87 -8.30 -15.68
C SER A 43 0.56 -7.75 -15.14
N VAL A 44 -0.18 -6.98 -15.94
CA VAL A 44 -1.49 -6.42 -15.57
C VAL A 44 -2.49 -7.52 -15.26
N GLN A 45 -2.56 -8.55 -16.12
CA GLN A 45 -3.41 -9.71 -15.88
C GLN A 45 -3.04 -10.40 -14.56
N ASN A 46 -1.75 -10.60 -14.29
CA ASN A 46 -1.29 -11.20 -13.04
C ASN A 46 -1.70 -10.36 -11.81
N TYR A 47 -1.56 -9.03 -11.89
CA TYR A 47 -2.00 -8.15 -10.79
C TYR A 47 -3.52 -8.19 -10.59
N CYS A 48 -4.30 -8.20 -11.67
CA CYS A 48 -5.76 -8.30 -11.58
C CYS A 48 -6.20 -9.63 -10.94
N GLU A 49 -5.58 -10.76 -11.33
CA GLU A 49 -5.88 -12.05 -10.71
C GLU A 49 -5.47 -12.09 -9.24
N GLN A 50 -4.34 -11.47 -8.87
CA GLN A 50 -3.94 -11.36 -7.46
C GLN A 50 -4.95 -10.57 -6.64
N VAL A 51 -5.46 -9.44 -7.16
CA VAL A 51 -6.55 -8.68 -6.52
C VAL A 51 -7.83 -9.51 -6.44
N ARG A 52 -8.16 -10.25 -7.51
CA ARG A 52 -9.32 -11.15 -7.52
C ARG A 52 -9.23 -12.24 -6.46
N THR A 53 -8.07 -12.83 -6.22
CA THR A 53 -7.88 -13.84 -5.16
C THR A 53 -8.08 -13.29 -3.74
N LEU A 54 -8.00 -11.97 -3.57
CA LEU A 54 -8.27 -11.28 -2.30
C LEU A 54 -9.74 -10.91 -2.12
N SER A 55 -10.52 -10.96 -3.20
CA SER A 55 -11.94 -10.64 -3.24
C SER A 55 -12.74 -11.76 -2.59
N ILE A 56 -13.32 -11.52 -1.41
CA ILE A 56 -14.09 -12.54 -0.67
C ILE A 56 -15.48 -12.79 -1.30
N SER A 57 -16.11 -11.74 -1.84
CA SER A 57 -17.48 -11.76 -2.36
C SER A 57 -17.55 -11.60 -3.88
N ASP A 58 -16.47 -11.91 -4.60
CA ASP A 58 -16.35 -11.70 -6.06
C ASP A 58 -16.66 -10.25 -6.49
N GLN A 59 -16.44 -9.29 -5.59
CA GLN A 59 -16.64 -7.87 -5.85
C GLN A 59 -15.71 -7.33 -6.96
N PHE A 60 -14.51 -7.90 -7.11
CA PHE A 60 -13.61 -7.61 -8.23
C PHE A 60 -13.73 -8.72 -9.28
N ARG A 61 -14.65 -8.54 -10.23
CA ARG A 61 -15.05 -9.57 -11.18
C ARG A 61 -14.28 -9.50 -12.48
N LYS A 62 -14.07 -10.67 -13.08
CA LYS A 62 -13.56 -10.83 -14.44
C LYS A 62 -14.70 -11.23 -15.39
N GLU A 63 -14.88 -10.48 -16.47
CA GLU A 63 -15.81 -10.79 -17.56
C GLU A 63 -15.01 -10.92 -18.87
N GLY A 64 -14.66 -12.16 -19.22
CA GLY A 64 -13.79 -12.45 -20.38
C GLY A 64 -12.39 -11.87 -20.19
N ARG A 65 -12.04 -10.84 -20.97
CA ARG A 65 -10.76 -10.09 -20.86
C ARG A 65 -10.89 -8.77 -20.11
N ASN A 66 -12.06 -8.53 -19.52
CA ASN A 66 -12.35 -7.30 -18.82
C ASN A 66 -12.48 -7.51 -17.32
N TYR A 67 -12.29 -6.43 -16.57
CA TYR A 67 -12.44 -6.38 -15.12
C TYR A 67 -13.39 -5.25 -14.74
N LEU A 68 -14.19 -5.49 -13.72
CA LEU A 68 -15.06 -4.50 -13.12
C LEU A 68 -15.17 -4.70 -11.60
N PHE A 69 -15.59 -3.65 -10.91
CA PHE A 69 -15.86 -3.71 -9.48
C PHE A 69 -17.35 -3.51 -9.22
N LEU A 70 -17.96 -4.45 -8.50
CA LEU A 70 -19.40 -4.49 -8.18
C LEU A 70 -19.68 -4.39 -6.67
N GLY A 71 -18.66 -4.12 -5.85
CA GLY A 71 -18.81 -4.00 -4.40
C GLY A 71 -19.24 -2.61 -3.93
N THR A 72 -19.55 -2.52 -2.64
CA THR A 72 -19.75 -1.26 -1.91
C THR A 72 -18.43 -0.56 -1.61
N ASN A 73 -18.49 0.67 -1.07
CA ASN A 73 -17.30 1.34 -0.54
C ASN A 73 -16.63 0.53 0.58
N SER A 74 -17.41 -0.11 1.46
CA SER A 74 -16.86 -1.00 2.49
C SER A 74 -16.06 -2.15 1.88
N ASP A 75 -16.60 -2.81 0.85
CA ASP A 75 -15.91 -3.89 0.14
C ASP A 75 -14.61 -3.41 -0.53
N PHE A 76 -14.61 -2.18 -1.04
CA PHE A 76 -13.43 -1.56 -1.63
C PHE A 76 -12.34 -1.32 -0.58
N GLN A 77 -12.70 -0.73 0.57
CA GLN A 77 -11.77 -0.50 1.67
C GLN A 77 -11.21 -1.81 2.24
N GLU A 78 -12.06 -2.84 2.38
CA GLU A 78 -11.62 -4.16 2.83
C GLU A 78 -10.63 -4.81 1.85
N LEU A 79 -10.86 -4.64 0.55
CA LEU A 79 -9.96 -5.18 -0.48
C LEU A 79 -8.63 -4.43 -0.50
N ILE A 80 -8.63 -3.10 -0.35
CA ILE A 80 -7.42 -2.29 -0.16
C ILE A 80 -6.65 -2.75 1.07
N LEU A 81 -7.33 -2.93 2.21
CA LEU A 81 -6.70 -3.45 3.43
C LEU A 81 -6.11 -4.85 3.23
N SER A 82 -6.77 -5.70 2.45
CA SER A 82 -6.30 -7.05 2.16
C SER A 82 -5.06 -7.05 1.26
N ILE A 83 -4.96 -6.11 0.32
CA ILE A 83 -3.74 -5.86 -0.47
C ILE A 83 -2.62 -5.35 0.44
N LEU A 84 -2.90 -4.36 1.29
CA LEU A 84 -1.91 -3.78 2.21
C LEU A 84 -1.38 -4.81 3.21
N LYS A 85 -2.23 -5.71 3.72
CA LYS A 85 -1.83 -6.83 4.61
C LYS A 85 -0.90 -7.85 3.95
N ARG A 86 -0.63 -7.75 2.65
CA ARG A 86 0.40 -8.57 1.99
C ARG A 86 1.72 -7.81 1.77
N SER A 87 1.76 -6.50 2.05
CA SER A 87 2.94 -5.66 1.87
C SER A 87 3.83 -5.72 3.10
N PRO A 88 5.08 -6.22 2.98
CA PRO A 88 6.05 -6.16 4.07
C PRO A 88 6.32 -4.74 4.57
N ILE A 89 6.31 -3.74 3.68
CA ILE A 89 6.49 -2.33 4.08
C ILE A 89 5.31 -1.85 4.92
N PHE A 90 4.09 -2.26 4.58
CA PHE A 90 2.92 -1.96 5.41
C PHE A 90 3.00 -2.64 6.77
N HIS A 91 3.47 -3.90 6.83
CA HIS A 91 3.74 -4.58 8.10
C HIS A 91 4.81 -3.87 8.93
N LEU A 92 5.89 -3.40 8.30
CA LEU A 92 6.94 -2.63 8.95
C LEU A 92 6.36 -1.35 9.55
N LEU A 93 5.56 -0.61 8.78
CA LEU A 93 4.90 0.61 9.26
C LEU A 93 3.95 0.31 10.42
N LYS A 94 3.12 -0.71 10.29
CA LYS A 94 2.21 -1.15 11.34
C LYS A 94 2.98 -1.49 12.61
N ASN A 95 4.05 -2.28 12.51
CA ASN A 95 4.86 -2.69 13.65
C ASN A 95 5.61 -1.50 14.27
N LEU A 96 6.17 -0.59 13.47
CA LEU A 96 6.81 0.63 13.98
C LEU A 96 5.82 1.57 14.70
N CYS A 97 4.55 1.59 14.27
CA CYS A 97 3.51 2.40 14.88
C CYS A 97 2.88 1.75 16.12
N LEU A 98 2.75 0.42 16.16
CA LEU A 98 2.07 -0.32 17.23
C LEU A 98 3.03 -0.89 18.28
N ASP A 99 4.20 -1.38 17.86
CA ASP A 99 5.21 -2.02 18.72
C ASP A 99 6.52 -1.24 18.72
N SER A 100 6.76 -0.48 19.78
CA SER A 100 7.97 0.33 19.94
C SER A 100 9.27 -0.46 20.16
N LYS A 101 9.27 -1.79 19.93
CA LYS A 101 10.36 -2.71 20.32
C LYS A 101 10.87 -3.60 19.20
N VAL A 102 10.38 -3.47 17.97
CA VAL A 102 10.86 -4.32 16.87
C VAL A 102 12.25 -3.87 16.44
N THR A 103 13.24 -4.74 16.63
CA THR A 103 14.62 -4.51 16.18
C THR A 103 14.71 -4.74 14.67
N ILE A 104 15.52 -3.95 13.95
CA ILE A 104 15.64 -4.06 12.48
C ILE A 104 16.09 -5.47 12.05
N ALA A 105 16.94 -6.10 12.85
CA ALA A 105 17.43 -7.46 12.61
C ALA A 105 16.29 -8.51 12.70
N GLU A 106 15.47 -8.44 13.77
CA GLU A 106 14.32 -9.35 13.96
C GLU A 106 13.31 -9.22 12.80
N PHE A 107 12.96 -7.99 12.41
CA PHE A 107 12.04 -7.79 11.29
C PHE A 107 12.61 -8.25 9.95
N SER A 108 13.91 -8.06 9.74
CA SER A 108 14.65 -8.50 8.54
C SER A 108 14.56 -10.01 8.38
N GLU A 109 14.79 -10.76 9.46
CA GLU A 109 14.67 -12.22 9.49
C GLU A 109 13.23 -12.68 9.28
N ASP A 110 12.27 -12.12 10.03
CA ASP A 110 10.86 -12.53 9.97
C ASP A 110 10.22 -12.34 8.57
N ASN A 111 10.67 -11.31 7.84
CA ASN A 111 10.08 -10.94 6.55
C ASN A 111 10.97 -11.29 5.35
N ASN A 112 12.13 -11.92 5.56
CA ASN A 112 13.11 -12.23 4.52
C ASN A 112 13.52 -11.01 3.67
N ILE A 113 13.74 -9.86 4.31
CA ILE A 113 14.13 -8.60 3.64
C ILE A 113 15.47 -8.15 4.19
N SER A 114 16.42 -7.77 3.32
CA SER A 114 17.71 -7.30 3.80
C SER A 114 17.60 -6.02 4.64
N GLU A 115 18.42 -5.94 5.69
CA GLU A 115 18.49 -4.75 6.54
C GLU A 115 18.77 -3.46 5.77
N SER A 116 19.55 -3.53 4.68
CA SER A 116 19.87 -2.36 3.85
C SER A 116 18.63 -1.81 3.16
N ILE A 117 17.74 -2.68 2.68
CA ILE A 117 16.44 -2.30 2.10
C ILE A 117 15.54 -1.70 3.19
N LEU A 118 15.49 -2.33 4.37
CA LEU A 118 14.73 -1.84 5.52
C LEU A 118 15.17 -0.44 5.95
N ARG A 119 16.47 -0.21 6.13
CA ARG A 119 17.03 1.09 6.50
C ARG A 119 16.69 2.18 5.48
N ARG A 120 16.73 1.85 4.18
CA ARG A 120 16.32 2.78 3.11
C ARG A 120 14.84 3.15 3.21
N HIS A 121 13.97 2.18 3.52
CA HIS A 121 12.55 2.42 3.72
C HIS A 121 12.27 3.23 4.97
N ILE A 122 12.87 2.88 6.12
CA ILE A 122 12.79 3.65 7.37
C ILE A 122 13.24 5.10 7.15
N THR A 123 14.31 5.31 6.38
CA THR A 123 14.79 6.66 6.04
C THR A 123 13.74 7.45 5.25
N ARG A 124 13.11 6.84 4.24
CA ARG A 124 12.03 7.48 3.47
C ARG A 124 10.79 7.75 4.33
N ILE A 125 10.42 6.81 5.18
CA ILE A 125 9.32 6.96 6.15
C ILE A 125 9.61 8.17 7.05
N ASN A 126 10.80 8.24 7.64
CA ASN A 126 11.22 9.36 8.48
C ASN A 126 11.23 10.70 7.73
N GLN A 127 11.59 10.73 6.44
CA GLN A 127 11.51 11.94 5.62
C GLN A 127 10.05 12.41 5.44
N ILE A 128 9.13 11.50 5.17
CA ILE A 128 7.70 11.81 5.05
C ILE A 128 7.12 12.27 6.38
N LEU A 129 7.44 11.57 7.47
CA LEU A 129 7.03 11.95 8.82
C LEU A 129 7.59 13.32 9.24
N LYS A 130 8.85 13.61 8.88
CA LYS A 130 9.45 14.94 9.09
C LYS A 130 8.69 16.01 8.32
N ASN A 131 8.25 15.74 7.09
CA ASN A 131 7.44 16.66 6.29
C ASN A 131 6.04 16.88 6.89
N ILE A 132 5.40 15.83 7.43
CA ILE A 132 4.12 15.94 8.13
C ILE A 132 4.27 16.76 9.43
N ASN A 133 5.31 16.48 10.22
CA ASN A 133 5.64 17.24 11.42
C ASN A 133 6.02 18.69 11.12
N CYS A 134 6.68 18.97 9.99
CA CYS A 134 6.98 20.33 9.56
C CYS A 134 5.71 21.10 9.14
N ARG A 135 4.72 20.45 8.52
CA ARG A 135 3.42 21.09 8.22
C ARG A 135 2.58 21.33 9.47
N SER A 136 2.61 20.42 10.44
CA SER A 136 1.87 20.56 11.71
C SER A 136 2.45 21.65 12.64
N LYS A 137 3.77 21.93 12.56
CA LYS A 137 4.45 22.95 13.38
C LYS A 137 3.94 24.40 13.19
N GLN A 138 3.13 24.70 12.16
CA GLN A 138 2.48 26.01 12.01
C GLN A 138 1.25 26.21 12.91
N LYS A 139 0.73 25.17 13.59
CA LYS A 139 -0.35 25.30 14.58
C LYS A 139 -0.06 24.43 15.82
N LYS A 140 0.72 24.98 16.75
CA LYS A 140 0.94 24.51 18.15
C LYS A 140 1.46 23.06 18.36
N ALA A 141 2.75 23.04 18.73
CA ALA A 141 3.40 22.25 19.79
C ALA A 141 3.81 20.76 19.57
N ARG A 142 5.14 20.58 19.71
CA ARG A 142 5.97 19.45 20.19
C ARG A 142 5.84 18.07 19.52
N CYS A 143 6.89 17.73 18.77
CA CYS A 143 7.38 16.34 18.70
C CYS A 143 8.87 16.31 19.06
N ILE A 144 9.16 15.58 20.13
CA ILE A 144 10.47 15.37 20.72
C ILE A 144 11.27 14.49 19.75
N SER A 145 12.35 15.03 19.19
CA SER A 145 13.38 14.23 18.56
C SER A 145 14.28 13.65 19.65
N LYS A 146 14.26 12.33 19.80
CA LYS A 146 15.40 11.44 20.10
C LYS A 146 14.79 10.06 20.36
N GLU A 147 15.24 9.08 19.58
CA GLU A 147 14.73 7.71 19.50
C GLU A 147 13.33 7.53 18.91
N VAL A 148 13.21 6.46 18.12
CA VAL A 148 12.06 6.08 17.30
C VAL A 148 10.88 5.76 18.21
N ARG A 149 10.17 6.79 18.68
CA ARG A 149 8.85 6.69 19.30
C ARG A 149 7.86 7.47 18.46
N CYS A 150 7.50 6.89 17.31
CA CYS A 150 6.32 7.31 16.58
C CYS A 150 5.09 6.77 17.32
N LYS A 151 4.64 7.49 18.35
CA LYS A 151 3.26 7.33 18.84
C LYS A 151 2.34 7.93 17.79
N PHE A 152 1.67 7.08 17.03
CA PHE A 152 0.48 7.48 16.28
C PHE A 152 -0.74 7.26 17.17
N VAL A 153 -1.46 8.35 17.43
CA VAL A 153 -2.82 8.30 17.95
C VAL A 153 -3.69 7.85 16.78
N ILE A 154 -4.33 6.69 16.93
CA ILE A 154 -5.46 6.24 16.09
C ILE A 154 -6.67 7.07 16.48
#